data_AF-A0A951XJF2-F1
#
_entry.id   AF-A0A951XJF2-F1
#
_cell.length_a   1.000
_cell.length_b   1.000
_cell.length_c   1.000
_cell.angle_alpha   90.00
_cell.angle_beta   90.00
_cell.angle_gamma   90.00
#
_symmetry.space_group_name_H-M   'P 1'
#
loop_
_entity.id
_entity.type
_entity.pdbx_description
1 polymer ?
#
loop_
_entity_poly.entity_id
_entity_poly.type
_entity_poly.pdbx_seq_one_letter_code
_entity_poly.pdbx_strand_id
1 'polypeptide(L)'
;MKMTMHIDEDVLARVMKITGASTKTEAVEIALKEMARRHKMKELFSAGLSPEELRDAFDPASLAMDTHGLKVAEDPSSYGKTDPAGQ
;
A
#
# COMPACT_ATOMS: atom_id res chain seq x y z
N MET A 1 1.58 -31.06 0.39
CA MET A 1 1.73 -31.97 -0.78
C MET A 1 3.17 -31.93 -1.27
N LYS A 2 3.71 -33.04 -1.76
CA LYS A 2 5.04 -33.09 -2.40
C LYS A 2 4.86 -33.04 -3.92
N MET A 3 5.57 -32.16 -4.59
CA MET A 3 5.64 -32.08 -6.06
C MET A 3 7.10 -31.90 -6.48
N THR A 4 7.41 -32.23 -7.73
CA THR A 4 8.72 -32.00 -8.33
C THR A 4 8.54 -31.10 -9.53
N MET A 5 9.33 -30.04 -9.62
CA MET A 5 9.32 -29.10 -10.73
C MET A 5 10.75 -28.59 -10.99
N HIS A 6 11.01 -28.17 -12.22
CA HIS A 6 12.28 -27.53 -12.58
C HIS A 6 12.14 -26.02 -12.42
N ILE A 7 13.04 -25.42 -11.65
CA ILE A 7 13.13 -23.98 -11.42
C ILE A 7 14.58 -23.58 -11.65
N ASP A 8 14.78 -22.42 -12.28
CA ASP A 8 16.08 -21.78 -12.39
C ASP A 8 16.64 -21.47 -10.97
N GLU A 9 17.82 -22.01 -10.65
CA GLU A 9 18.44 -21.87 -9.33
C GLU A 9 18.85 -20.43 -9.03
N ASP A 10 19.20 -19.62 -10.03
CA ASP A 10 19.57 -18.21 -9.83
C ASP A 10 18.33 -17.38 -9.48
N VAL A 11 17.18 -17.72 -10.07
CA VAL A 11 15.89 -17.13 -9.72
C VAL A 11 15.53 -17.50 -8.28
N LEU A 12 15.63 -18.77 -7.91
CA LEU A 12 15.29 -19.23 -6.58
C LEU A 12 16.21 -18.63 -5.50
N ALA A 13 17.51 -18.55 -5.77
CA ALA A 13 18.48 -17.91 -4.87
C ALA A 13 18.16 -16.42 -4.67
N ARG A 14 17.74 -15.73 -5.73
CA ARG A 14 17.33 -14.32 -5.65
C ARG A 14 16.05 -14.15 -4.82
N VAL A 15 15.07 -15.02 -5.01
CA VAL A 15 13.83 -15.02 -4.20
C VAL A 15 14.18 -15.22 -2.73
N MET A 16 14.98 -16.24 -2.39
CA MET A 16 15.43 -16.48 -1.02
C MET A 16 16.12 -15.27 -0.40
N LYS A 17 17.01 -14.60 -1.16
CA LYS A 17 17.70 -13.39 -0.69
C LYS A 17 16.75 -12.23 -0.41
N ILE A 18 15.73 -12.03 -1.25
CA ILE A 18 14.75 -10.95 -1.12
C ILE A 18 13.79 -11.21 0.05
N THR A 19 13.32 -12.45 0.19
CA THR A 19 12.31 -12.80 1.19
C THR A 19 12.90 -13.15 2.56
N GLY A 20 14.20 -13.49 2.63
CA GLY A 20 14.84 -14.00 3.83
C GLY A 20 14.48 -15.45 4.17
N ALA A 21 13.88 -16.18 3.22
CA ALA A 21 13.46 -17.56 3.44
C ALA A 21 14.64 -18.48 3.75
N SER A 22 14.46 -19.31 4.78
CA SER A 22 15.47 -20.26 5.26
C SER A 22 15.56 -21.51 4.39
N THR A 23 14.47 -21.85 3.68
CA THR A 23 14.39 -23.04 2.82
C THR A 23 13.85 -22.71 1.43
N LYS A 24 14.19 -23.55 0.45
CA LYS A 24 13.67 -23.45 -0.93
C LYS A 24 12.14 -23.52 -0.97
N THR A 25 11.54 -24.41 -0.18
CA THR A 25 10.08 -24.58 -0.10
C THR A 25 9.41 -23.32 0.43
N GLU A 26 9.94 -22.75 1.50
CA GLU A 26 9.44 -21.50 2.09
C GLU A 26 9.54 -20.34 1.09
N ALA A 27 10.65 -20.25 0.35
CA ALA A 27 10.84 -19.22 -0.66
C ALA A 27 9.78 -19.29 -1.77
N VAL A 28 9.49 -20.50 -2.25
CA VAL A 28 8.45 -20.74 -3.26
C VAL A 28 7.06 -20.43 -2.70
N GLU A 29 6.77 -20.83 -1.46
CA GLU A 29 5.50 -20.53 -0.81
C GLU A 29 5.25 -19.03 -0.67
N ILE A 30 6.26 -18.29 -0.19
CA ILE A 30 6.18 -16.83 -0.07
C ILE A 30 5.98 -16.18 -1.44
N ALA A 31 6.73 -16.61 -2.46
CA ALA A 31 6.62 -16.05 -3.81
C ALA A 31 5.21 -16.25 -4.39
N LEU A 32 4.64 -17.45 -4.27
CA LEU A 32 3.30 -17.75 -4.79
C LEU A 32 2.22 -16.94 -4.06
N LYS A 33 2.30 -16.87 -2.73
CA LYS A 33 1.39 -16.06 -1.91
C LYS A 33 1.47 -14.58 -2.27
N GLU A 34 2.67 -14.05 -2.47
CA GLU A 34 2.88 -12.65 -2.81
C GLU A 34 2.33 -12.32 -4.21
N MET A 35 2.50 -13.21 -5.19
CA MET A 35 1.92 -13.03 -6.52
C MET A 35 0.38 -13.01 -6.48
N ALA A 36 -0.23 -13.92 -5.72
CA ALA A 36 -1.67 -13.92 -5.51
C ALA A 36 -2.15 -12.64 -4.80
N ARG A 37 -1.43 -12.19 -3.75
CA ARG A 37 -1.72 -10.96 -3.02
C ARG A 37 -1.68 -9.73 -3.94
N ARG A 38 -0.66 -9.61 -4.79
CA ARG A 38 -0.52 -8.50 -5.74
C ARG A 38 -1.64 -8.49 -6.77
N HIS A 39 -2.05 -9.65 -7.27
CA HIS A 39 -3.21 -9.74 -8.16
C HIS A 39 -4.49 -9.30 -7.44
N LYS A 40 -4.73 -9.81 -6.23
CA LYS A 40 -5.92 -9.44 -5.45
C LYS A 40 -5.99 -7.95 -5.17
N MET A 41 -4.85 -7.37 -4.83
CA MET A 41 -4.71 -5.92 -4.63
C MET A 41 -5.10 -5.14 -5.89
N LYS A 42 -4.65 -5.56 -7.08
CA LYS A 42 -5.05 -4.94 -8.35
C LYS A 42 -6.54 -5.08 -8.62
N GLU A 43 -7.14 -6.25 -8.39
CA GLU A 43 -8.60 -6.42 -8.54
C GLU A 43 -9.36 -5.43 -7.66
N LEU A 44 -9.01 -5.34 -6.38
CA LEU A 44 -9.68 -4.45 -5.43
C LEU A 44 -9.53 -2.98 -5.83
N PHE A 45 -8.34 -2.56 -6.28
CA PHE A 45 -8.11 -1.18 -6.70
C PHE A 45 -8.61 -0.86 -8.11
N SER A 46 -8.85 -1.86 -8.95
CA SER A 46 -9.48 -1.66 -10.26
C SER A 46 -10.97 -1.32 -10.16
N ALA A 47 -11.60 -1.64 -9.02
CA ALA A 47 -12.98 -1.29 -8.70
C ALA A 47 -13.08 0.08 -7.99
N GLY A 48 -12.16 1.01 -8.28
CA GLY A 48 -12.17 2.35 -7.69
C GLY A 48 -13.44 3.14 -8.04
N LEU A 49 -13.80 4.05 -7.14
CA LEU A 49 -14.87 5.01 -7.36
C LEU A 49 -14.43 6.09 -8.35
N SER A 50 -15.37 6.58 -9.16
CA SER A 50 -15.18 7.75 -10.01
C SER A 50 -14.91 9.00 -9.16
N PRO A 51 -14.34 10.08 -9.75
CA PRO A 51 -14.13 11.33 -9.02
C PRO A 51 -15.40 11.92 -8.38
N GLU A 52 -16.57 11.67 -8.96
CA GLU A 52 -17.85 12.12 -8.41
C GLU A 52 -18.26 11.26 -7.21
N GLU A 53 -18.23 9.94 -7.34
CA GLU A 53 -18.52 9.01 -6.24
C GLU A 53 -17.55 9.18 -5.06
N LEU A 54 -16.28 9.55 -5.32
CA LEU A 54 -15.32 9.88 -4.28
C LEU A 54 -15.69 11.16 -3.52
N ARG A 55 -16.23 12.18 -4.21
CA ARG A 55 -16.71 13.40 -3.56
C ARG A 55 -17.95 13.10 -2.71
N ASP A 56 -18.84 12.27 -3.22
CA ASP A 56 -20.08 11.92 -2.52
C ASP A 56 -19.85 10.97 -1.33
N ALA A 57 -18.82 10.12 -1.40
CA ALA A 57 -18.42 9.26 -0.29
C ALA A 57 -17.75 10.03 0.88
N PHE A 58 -17.40 11.31 0.70
CA PHE A 58 -16.77 12.12 1.73
C PHE A 58 -17.83 12.70 2.69
N ASP A 59 -17.81 12.25 3.95
CA ASP A 59 -18.71 12.77 5.00
C ASP A 59 -18.25 14.17 5.48
N PRO A 60 -19.04 15.24 5.26
CA PRO A 60 -18.69 16.58 5.70
C PRO A 60 -18.56 16.71 7.23
N ALA A 61 -19.19 15.84 8.01
CA ALA A 61 -19.06 15.82 9.48
C ALA A 61 -17.64 15.43 9.92
N SER A 62 -16.86 14.78 9.06
CA SER A 62 -15.45 14.48 9.33
C SER A 62 -14.59 15.74 9.45
N LEU A 63 -15.00 16.86 8.84
CA LEU A 63 -14.35 18.18 9.00
C LEU A 63 -14.70 18.87 10.32
N ALA A 64 -15.83 18.49 10.93
CA ALA A 64 -16.29 19.06 12.19
C ALA A 64 -15.59 18.44 13.42
N MET A 65 -14.86 17.34 13.25
CA MET A 65 -13.89 16.91 14.25
C MET A 65 -12.76 17.93 14.32
N ASP A 66 -12.57 18.51 15.50
CA ASP A 66 -11.67 19.62 15.75
C ASP A 66 -10.26 19.33 15.20
N THR A 67 -9.97 19.94 14.04
CA THR A 67 -8.69 19.83 13.34
C THR A 67 -7.52 20.30 14.19
N HIS A 68 -7.76 21.13 15.21
CA HIS A 68 -6.72 21.53 16.15
C HIS A 68 -6.29 20.37 17.03
N GLY A 69 -7.21 19.58 17.61
CA GLY A 69 -6.86 18.49 18.52
C GLY A 69 -6.14 17.30 17.87
N LEU A 70 -6.47 16.98 16.61
CA LEU A 70 -5.87 15.86 15.87
C LEU A 70 -4.51 16.20 15.23
N LYS A 71 -4.25 17.47 14.93
CA LYS A 71 -3.05 17.91 14.22
C LYS A 71 -2.05 18.67 15.10
N VAL A 72 -2.27 18.73 16.43
CA VAL A 72 -1.33 19.39 17.37
C VAL A 72 0.11 18.87 17.22
N ALA A 73 0.27 17.60 16.88
CA ALA A 73 1.57 16.94 16.77
C ALA A 73 2.12 16.88 15.33
N GLU A 74 1.40 17.39 14.33
CA GLU A 74 1.89 17.43 12.95
C GLU A 74 2.80 18.63 12.76
N ASP A 75 3.98 18.41 12.17
CA ASP A 75 4.85 19.51 11.76
C ASP A 75 4.14 20.36 10.69
N PRO A 76 4.25 21.70 10.76
CA PRO A 76 3.61 22.57 9.80
C PRO A 76 4.13 22.31 8.39
N SER A 77 3.20 22.00 7.47
CA SER A 77 3.56 21.73 6.08
C SER A 77 4.18 22.97 5.39
N SER A 78 5.13 22.74 4.49
CA SER A 78 5.87 23.81 3.79
C SER A 78 5.08 24.50 2.68
N TYR A 79 3.92 23.97 2.30
CA TYR A 79 3.08 24.47 1.21
C TYR A 79 1.84 25.22 1.73
N GLY A 80 1.26 26.11 0.92
CA GLY A 80 0.01 26.80 1.27
C GLY A 80 0.13 27.97 2.25
N LYS A 81 1.33 28.52 2.49
CA LYS A 81 1.49 29.74 3.30
C LYS A 81 0.83 30.92 2.59
N THR A 82 -0.25 31.45 3.16
CA THR A 82 -0.75 32.79 2.82
C THR A 82 0.28 33.80 3.34
N ASP A 83 0.89 34.54 2.42
CA ASP A 83 1.78 35.65 2.74
C ASP A 83 1.05 36.66 3.65
N PRO A 84 1.56 37.02 4.83
CA PRO A 84 0.92 38.00 5.71
C PRO A 84 0.96 39.44 5.17
N ALA A 85 1.51 39.69 3.97
CA ALA A 85 1.56 41.01 3.33
C ALA A 85 0.41 41.26 2.31
N GLY A 86 -0.79 40.74 2.57
CA GLY A 86 -1.91 40.77 1.61
C GLY A 86 -3.30 41.01 2.22
N GLN A 87 -3.41 41.88 3.23
CA GLN A 87 -4.58 42.72 3.55
C GLN A 87 -4.32 43.58 4.80
#